data_AF-A0A239KNR2-F1
#
_entry.id   AF-A0A239KNR2-F1
#
_cell.length_a   1.000
_cell.length_b   1.000
_cell.length_c   1.000
_cell.angle_alpha   90.00
_cell.angle_beta   90.00
_cell.angle_gamma   90.00
#
_symmetry.space_group_name_H-M   'P 1'
#
loop_
_entity.id
_entity.type
_entity.pdbx_description
1 polymer ?
#
loop_
_entity_poly.entity_id
_entity_poly.type
_entity_poly.pdbx_seq_one_letter_code
_entity_poly.pdbx_strand_id
1 'polypeptide(L)'
;MVAKQIRDVADQPGLASRRDELRLLADALQGHSSSALEPWTELDLLHAFARPESLSAIVRDEPRRQFWSWLEAVLGALVFVPLLLTWFGLTKASSAYEALIGSDPKMAARPFLQLWQSGFEGRLTGWFTFGHVAGTATGAILLLFLLAAAHGARRAQNDRRETAAQHAADNLMAQLVPILTRAQLVLNEQRLSSPVRFAAELTGAAATLGRLGDKAIRTQKHLASAATTVSDAVDSAERRLADVDGAVRPLEEAAARIETAVRTNGTEVGKAMSSLAAPLEAAGQRVEAAVNGSGVMVRQALEDVRGLNGEVRDALGRASERVEDSVQVLAASQRSFTTATEVATDVSAQVLDRLAQVTEETARAVAASQQAVLRLDDQTRALREAAERFAELVVDLPKPNEPGASSADSVVPIPVTSR
;
A
#
# COMPACT_ATOMS: atom_id res chain seq x y z
N MET A 1 10.98 -5.35 -28.93
CA MET A 1 9.96 -6.38 -28.61
C MET A 1 9.06 -5.96 -27.45
N VAL A 2 9.61 -5.48 -26.33
CA VAL A 2 8.86 -5.01 -25.14
C VAL A 2 7.86 -3.88 -25.46
N ALA A 3 8.25 -2.89 -26.28
CA ALA A 3 7.35 -1.81 -26.71
C ALA A 3 6.05 -2.31 -27.36
N LYS A 4 6.12 -3.32 -28.23
CA LYS A 4 4.94 -3.90 -28.87
C LYS A 4 4.04 -4.61 -27.85
N GLN A 5 4.63 -5.36 -26.92
CA GLN A 5 3.89 -6.06 -25.86
C GLN A 5 3.15 -5.09 -24.92
N ILE A 6 3.76 -3.94 -24.60
CA ILE A 6 3.10 -2.89 -23.82
C ILE A 6 1.92 -2.32 -24.59
N ARG A 7 2.07 -2.04 -25.89
CA ARG A 7 0.99 -1.52 -26.73
C ARG A 7 -0.17 -2.53 -26.83
N ASP A 8 0.13 -3.80 -27.06
CA ASP A 8 -0.87 -4.87 -27.15
C ASP A 8 -1.64 -5.02 -25.82
N VAL A 9 -0.98 -4.85 -24.67
CA VAL A 9 -1.63 -4.90 -23.35
C VAL A 9 -2.41 -3.62 -23.03
N ALA A 10 -1.95 -2.45 -23.47
CA ALA A 10 -2.64 -1.17 -23.27
C ALA A 10 -4.03 -1.12 -23.95
N ASP A 11 -4.23 -1.90 -25.01
CA ASP A 11 -5.50 -1.98 -25.73
C ASP A 11 -6.55 -2.81 -24.99
N GLN A 12 -6.16 -3.59 -23.98
CA GLN A 12 -7.08 -4.39 -23.20
C GLN A 12 -8.09 -3.52 -22.43
N PRO A 13 -9.37 -3.92 -22.36
CA PRO A 13 -10.43 -3.11 -21.76
C PRO A 13 -10.20 -2.82 -20.27
N GLY A 14 -9.52 -3.72 -19.54
CA GLY A 14 -9.19 -3.55 -18.13
C GLY A 14 -8.21 -2.40 -17.85
N LEU A 15 -7.39 -1.98 -18.83
CA LEU A 15 -6.40 -0.91 -18.70
C LEU A 15 -6.85 0.41 -19.34
N ALA A 16 -8.15 0.55 -19.65
CA ALA A 16 -8.66 1.74 -20.34
C ALA A 16 -8.30 3.06 -19.63
N SER A 17 -8.23 3.08 -18.30
CA SER A 17 -7.86 4.28 -17.52
C SER A 17 -6.38 4.67 -17.66
N ARG A 18 -5.51 3.75 -18.07
CA ARG A 18 -4.04 3.95 -18.20
C ARG A 18 -3.52 3.70 -19.61
N ARG A 19 -4.43 3.49 -20.57
CA ARG A 19 -4.11 3.15 -21.96
C ARG A 19 -3.16 4.17 -22.59
N ASP A 20 -3.45 5.46 -22.41
CA ASP A 20 -2.66 6.52 -23.04
C ASP A 20 -1.25 6.59 -22.45
N GLU A 21 -1.10 6.45 -21.13
CA GLU A 21 0.20 6.40 -20.44
C GLU A 21 1.03 5.19 -20.90
N LEU A 22 0.43 4.00 -21.01
CA LEU A 22 1.10 2.80 -21.48
C LEU A 22 1.50 2.88 -22.96
N ARG A 23 0.67 3.52 -23.80
CA ARG A 23 1.01 3.77 -25.21
C ARG A 23 2.18 4.75 -25.34
N LEU A 24 2.21 5.82 -24.55
CA LEU A 24 3.34 6.76 -24.52
C LEU A 24 4.64 6.06 -24.08
N LEU A 25 4.57 5.16 -23.09
CA LEU A 25 5.72 4.34 -22.69
C LEU A 25 6.17 3.42 -23.83
N ALA A 26 5.24 2.77 -24.52
CA ALA A 26 5.55 1.92 -25.68
C ALA A 26 6.23 2.73 -26.80
N ASP A 27 5.74 3.94 -27.07
CA ASP A 27 6.31 4.85 -28.08
C ASP A 27 7.73 5.28 -27.70
N ALA A 28 7.96 5.64 -26.43
CA ALA A 28 9.29 5.99 -25.91
C ALA A 28 10.29 4.82 -26.03
N LEU A 29 9.87 3.61 -25.66
CA LEU A 29 10.67 2.38 -25.79
C LEU A 29 10.92 1.98 -27.25
N GLN A 30 10.07 2.40 -28.20
CA GLN A 30 10.25 2.15 -29.62
C GLN A 30 11.18 3.18 -30.29
N GLY A 31 11.13 4.43 -29.86
CA GLY A 31 11.90 5.54 -30.43
C GLY A 31 13.41 5.50 -30.17
N HIS A 32 13.88 4.72 -29.17
CA HIS A 32 15.28 4.64 -28.73
C HIS A 32 15.96 5.99 -28.44
N SER A 33 15.21 7.10 -28.37
CA SER A 33 15.75 8.42 -28.10
C SER A 33 15.89 8.62 -26.60
N SER A 34 17.11 8.93 -26.17
CA SER A 34 17.46 9.08 -24.75
C SER A 34 16.59 10.12 -24.04
N SER A 35 16.20 11.19 -24.73
CA SER A 35 15.35 12.26 -24.19
C SER A 35 13.89 11.85 -23.98
N ALA A 36 13.36 10.91 -24.76
CA ALA A 36 11.99 10.43 -24.60
C ALA A 36 11.87 9.39 -23.47
N LEU A 37 12.97 8.70 -23.16
CA LEU A 37 13.04 7.68 -22.12
C LEU A 37 13.32 8.26 -20.73
N GLU A 38 13.96 9.43 -20.66
CA GLU A 38 14.41 10.06 -19.42
C GLU A 38 13.32 10.21 -18.34
N PRO A 39 12.09 10.71 -18.63
CA PRO A 39 11.02 10.79 -17.64
C PRO A 39 10.57 9.42 -17.08
N TRP A 40 10.72 8.37 -17.88
CA TRP A 40 10.33 7.01 -17.50
C TRP A 40 11.40 6.28 -16.69
N THR A 41 12.67 6.69 -16.81
CA THR A 41 13.78 6.09 -16.04
C THR A 41 13.74 6.40 -14.55
N GLU A 42 13.08 7.48 -14.15
CA GLU A 42 12.91 7.87 -12.75
C GLU A 42 11.65 7.25 -12.11
N LEU A 43 10.73 6.77 -12.94
CA LEU A 43 9.49 6.16 -12.49
C LEU A 43 9.70 4.66 -12.23
N ASP A 44 9.26 4.18 -11.08
CA ASP A 44 9.09 2.75 -10.84
C ASP A 44 7.79 2.29 -11.52
N LEU A 45 7.93 1.66 -12.70
CA LEU A 45 6.80 1.21 -13.50
C LEU A 45 5.95 0.17 -12.77
N LEU A 46 6.55 -0.70 -11.95
CA LEU A 46 5.80 -1.68 -11.17
C LEU A 46 4.98 -0.97 -10.11
N HIS A 47 5.57 -0.07 -9.34
CA HIS A 47 4.84 0.66 -8.32
C HIS A 47 3.75 1.60 -8.88
N ALA A 48 3.95 2.15 -10.08
CA ALA A 48 3.02 3.08 -10.71
C ALA A 48 1.85 2.38 -11.41
N PHE A 49 2.10 1.27 -12.11
CA PHE A 49 1.10 0.62 -12.97
C PHE A 49 0.59 -0.73 -12.45
N ALA A 50 1.38 -1.46 -11.66
CA ALA A 50 1.00 -2.76 -11.10
C ALA A 50 0.15 -2.61 -9.81
N ARG A 51 -0.95 -1.86 -9.91
CA ARG A 51 -1.89 -1.64 -8.81
C ARG A 51 -3.29 -2.17 -9.16
N PRO A 52 -4.04 -2.74 -8.19
CA PRO A 52 -5.43 -3.15 -8.42
C PRO A 52 -6.32 -1.99 -8.88
N GLU A 53 -6.03 -0.76 -8.41
CA GLU A 53 -6.81 0.43 -8.74
C GLU A 53 -6.62 0.92 -10.18
N SER A 54 -5.52 0.54 -10.86
CA SER A 54 -5.31 0.85 -12.29
C SER A 54 -6.21 0.01 -13.22
N LEU A 55 -6.83 -1.06 -12.72
CA LEU A 55 -7.71 -1.97 -13.48
C LEU A 55 -9.18 -1.52 -13.49
N SER A 56 -9.41 -0.25 -13.15
CA SER A 56 -10.66 0.33 -12.66
C SER A 56 -11.82 0.41 -13.66
N ALA A 57 -11.67 -0.09 -14.88
CA ALA A 57 -12.74 -0.07 -15.88
C ALA A 57 -13.87 -1.09 -15.61
N ILE A 58 -13.64 -2.10 -14.77
CA ILE A 58 -14.59 -3.22 -14.64
C ILE A 58 -15.50 -3.12 -13.39
N VAL A 59 -15.18 -2.29 -12.39
CA VAL A 59 -15.78 -2.40 -11.04
C VAL A 59 -16.32 -1.05 -10.49
N ARG A 60 -17.14 -0.33 -11.25
CA ARG A 60 -17.96 0.75 -10.68
C ARG A 60 -19.43 0.52 -10.94
N ASP A 61 -20.08 -0.14 -9.98
CA ASP A 61 -21.55 -0.28 -9.93
C ASP A 61 -22.03 0.06 -8.50
N GLU A 62 -21.66 1.26 -8.02
CA GLU A 62 -21.90 1.75 -6.65
C GLU A 62 -23.36 2.13 -6.32
N PRO A 63 -24.21 2.69 -7.22
CA PRO A 63 -25.54 3.16 -6.82
C PRO A 63 -26.54 2.02 -6.51
N ARG A 64 -26.29 0.82 -7.05
CA ARG A 64 -27.26 -0.27 -7.01
C ARG A 64 -27.23 -1.03 -5.68
N ARG A 65 -26.10 -1.04 -4.96
CA ARG A 65 -25.91 -1.82 -3.71
C ARG A 65 -26.88 -1.42 -2.58
N GLN A 66 -27.19 -0.12 -2.43
CA GLN A 66 -28.00 0.36 -1.31
C GLN A 66 -29.48 -0.02 -1.42
N PHE A 67 -30.06 0.07 -2.63
CA PHE A 67 -31.44 -0.37 -2.87
C PHE A 67 -31.63 -1.88 -2.60
N TRP A 68 -30.64 -2.70 -2.96
CA TRP A 68 -30.68 -4.14 -2.71
C TRP A 68 -30.56 -4.50 -1.23
N SER A 69 -29.71 -3.79 -0.49
CA SER A 69 -29.60 -3.98 0.97
C SER A 69 -30.92 -3.66 1.68
N TRP A 70 -31.62 -2.60 1.27
CA TRP A 70 -32.94 -2.29 1.80
C TRP A 70 -33.97 -3.35 1.43
N LEU A 71 -33.96 -3.86 0.19
CA LEU A 71 -34.86 -4.93 -0.24
C LEU A 71 -34.62 -6.23 0.56
N GLU A 72 -33.38 -6.53 0.91
CA GLU A 72 -33.02 -7.68 1.76
C GLU A 72 -33.59 -7.54 3.17
N ALA A 73 -33.50 -6.34 3.77
CA ALA A 73 -34.12 -6.05 5.06
C ALA A 73 -35.66 -6.16 4.99
N VAL A 74 -36.28 -5.64 3.92
CA VAL A 74 -37.72 -5.74 3.70
C VAL A 74 -38.16 -7.19 3.53
N LEU A 75 -37.41 -8.00 2.78
CA LEU A 75 -37.70 -9.43 2.60
C LEU A 75 -37.61 -10.19 3.92
N GLY A 76 -36.61 -9.89 4.75
CA GLY A 76 -36.46 -10.44 6.10
C GLY A 76 -37.65 -10.10 7.00
N ALA A 77 -38.15 -8.86 6.93
CA ALA A 77 -39.36 -8.46 7.66
C ALA A 77 -40.64 -9.11 7.10
N LEU A 78 -40.70 -9.34 5.79
CA LEU A 78 -41.87 -9.91 5.12
C LEU A 78 -42.13 -11.38 5.51
N VAL A 79 -41.12 -12.09 6.02
CA VAL A 79 -41.26 -13.45 6.59
C VAL A 79 -42.26 -13.50 7.75
N PHE A 80 -42.46 -12.39 8.46
CA PHE A 80 -43.43 -12.32 9.56
C PHE A 80 -44.88 -12.12 9.09
N VAL A 81 -45.11 -11.71 7.84
CA VAL A 81 -46.45 -11.42 7.31
C VAL A 81 -47.38 -12.65 7.37
N PRO A 82 -46.98 -13.86 6.92
CA PRO A 82 -47.81 -15.05 7.07
C PRO A 82 -48.13 -15.37 8.54
N LEU A 83 -47.15 -15.21 9.44
CA LEU A 83 -47.34 -15.44 10.86
C LEU A 83 -48.37 -14.46 11.45
N LEU A 84 -48.24 -13.17 11.16
CA LEU A 84 -49.19 -12.14 11.57
C LEU A 84 -50.60 -12.41 11.01
N LEU A 85 -50.69 -12.88 9.75
CA LEU A 85 -51.96 -13.16 9.10
C LEU A 85 -52.66 -14.38 9.74
N THR A 86 -51.92 -15.43 10.08
CA THR A 86 -52.45 -16.58 10.82
C THR A 86 -52.91 -16.22 12.22
N TRP A 87 -52.13 -15.41 12.95
CA TRP A 87 -52.50 -14.91 14.27
C TRP A 87 -53.76 -14.04 14.21
N PHE A 88 -53.84 -13.14 13.25
CA PHE A 88 -55.00 -12.28 13.05
C PHE A 88 -56.26 -13.10 12.72
N GLY A 89 -56.14 -14.08 11.83
CA GLY A 89 -57.21 -15.02 11.49
C GLY A 89 -57.70 -15.79 12.72
N LEU A 90 -56.78 -16.27 13.55
CA LEU A 90 -57.10 -16.97 14.79
C LEU A 90 -57.80 -16.04 15.80
N THR A 91 -57.31 -14.82 16.01
CA THR A 91 -57.94 -13.85 16.90
C THR A 91 -59.38 -13.57 16.47
N LYS A 92 -59.64 -13.40 15.17
CA LYS A 92 -61.00 -13.21 14.64
C LYS A 92 -61.88 -14.44 14.82
N ALA A 93 -61.32 -15.64 14.59
CA ALA A 93 -62.03 -16.90 14.79
C ALA A 93 -62.41 -17.11 16.26
N SER A 94 -61.50 -16.81 17.20
CA SER A 94 -61.77 -16.89 18.64
C SER A 94 -62.88 -15.94 19.08
N SER A 95 -62.87 -14.68 18.61
CA SER A 95 -63.95 -13.72 18.92
C SER A 95 -65.31 -14.17 18.37
N ALA A 96 -65.35 -14.76 17.17
CA ALA A 96 -66.59 -15.27 16.59
C ALA A 96 -67.11 -16.53 17.31
N TYR A 97 -66.21 -17.40 17.77
CA TYR A 97 -66.55 -18.57 18.56
C TYR A 97 -67.13 -18.20 19.92
N GLU A 98 -66.55 -17.21 20.61
CA GLU A 98 -67.07 -16.67 21.87
C GLU A 98 -68.48 -16.11 21.69
N ALA A 99 -68.70 -15.32 20.64
CA ALA A 99 -70.01 -14.80 20.31
C ALA A 99 -71.03 -15.92 20.01
N LEU A 100 -70.59 -17.01 19.37
CA LEU A 100 -71.45 -18.15 19.04
C LEU A 100 -71.89 -18.91 20.31
N ILE A 101 -70.96 -19.26 21.20
CA ILE A 101 -71.28 -19.97 22.45
C ILE A 101 -72.11 -19.10 23.40
N GLY A 102 -71.85 -17.80 23.44
CA GLY A 102 -72.66 -16.87 24.22
C GLY A 102 -74.14 -16.86 23.82
N SER A 103 -74.45 -17.20 22.57
CA SER A 103 -75.82 -17.31 22.07
C SER A 103 -76.39 -18.73 22.00
N ASP A 104 -75.56 -19.75 21.81
CA ASP A 104 -75.96 -21.17 21.86
C ASP A 104 -74.89 -22.01 22.56
N PRO A 105 -75.08 -22.30 23.87
CA PRO A 105 -74.12 -23.09 24.65
C PRO A 105 -73.91 -24.51 24.13
N LYS A 106 -74.85 -25.07 23.37
CA LYS A 106 -74.74 -26.44 22.83
C LYS A 106 -73.69 -26.55 21.72
N MET A 107 -73.33 -25.42 21.09
CA MET A 107 -72.34 -25.36 20.03
C MET A 107 -70.90 -25.56 20.54
N ALA A 108 -70.66 -25.40 21.84
CA ALA A 108 -69.35 -25.66 22.46
C ALA A 108 -68.90 -27.13 22.36
N ALA A 109 -69.83 -28.06 22.12
CA ALA A 109 -69.53 -29.48 21.92
C ALA A 109 -69.01 -29.81 20.50
N ARG A 110 -69.12 -28.88 19.55
CA ARG A 110 -68.63 -29.08 18.17
C ARG A 110 -67.13 -28.73 18.07
N PRO A 111 -66.34 -29.48 17.28
CA PRO A 111 -64.93 -29.15 17.07
C PRO A 111 -64.73 -27.75 16.49
N PHE A 112 -63.84 -26.96 17.10
CA PHE A 112 -63.58 -25.57 16.72
C PHE A 112 -63.21 -25.41 15.23
N LEU A 113 -62.36 -26.29 14.70
CA LEU A 113 -61.95 -26.24 13.28
C LEU A 113 -63.13 -26.45 12.32
N GLN A 114 -64.07 -27.33 12.67
CA GLN A 114 -65.27 -27.57 11.87
C GLN A 114 -66.17 -26.32 11.85
N LEU A 115 -66.32 -25.66 13.00
CA LEU A 115 -67.06 -24.39 13.09
C LEU A 115 -66.35 -23.27 12.32
N TRP A 116 -65.03 -23.18 12.40
CA TRP A 116 -64.25 -22.17 11.69
C TRP A 116 -64.28 -22.36 10.17
N GLN A 117 -64.29 -23.61 9.69
CA GLN A 117 -64.46 -23.91 8.26
C GLN A 117 -65.83 -23.44 7.74
N SER A 118 -66.88 -23.58 8.55
CA SER A 118 -68.23 -23.07 8.24
C SER A 118 -68.41 -21.56 8.47
N GLY A 119 -67.39 -20.85 8.99
CA GLY A 119 -67.47 -19.43 9.31
C GLY A 119 -68.36 -19.10 10.52
N PHE A 120 -68.49 -20.03 11.48
CA PHE A 120 -69.32 -19.88 12.68
C PHE A 120 -70.78 -19.48 12.38
N GLU A 121 -71.42 -20.18 11.43
CA GLU A 121 -72.80 -19.94 10.98
C GLU A 121 -73.04 -18.51 10.45
N GLY A 122 -72.07 -17.96 9.71
CA GLY A 122 -72.18 -16.65 9.06
C GLY A 122 -71.76 -15.46 9.94
N ARG A 123 -71.28 -15.71 11.17
CA ARG A 123 -70.75 -14.66 12.06
C ARG A 123 -69.33 -14.24 11.74
N LEU A 124 -68.65 -14.99 10.88
CA LEU A 124 -67.33 -14.67 10.38
C LEU A 124 -67.43 -14.36 8.88
N THR A 125 -66.89 -13.21 8.47
CA THR A 125 -66.78 -12.83 7.05
C THR A 125 -66.01 -13.90 6.27
N GLY A 126 -66.45 -14.24 5.06
CA GLY A 126 -65.89 -15.34 4.25
C GLY A 126 -64.37 -15.32 4.09
N TRP A 127 -63.77 -14.12 4.10
CA TRP A 127 -62.33 -13.87 4.01
C TRP A 127 -61.51 -14.41 5.19
N PHE A 128 -62.13 -14.59 6.36
CA PHE A 128 -61.47 -15.09 7.58
C PHE A 128 -61.79 -16.56 7.88
N THR A 129 -62.56 -17.23 7.01
CA THR A 129 -62.80 -18.67 7.14
C THR A 129 -61.48 -19.43 7.05
N PHE A 130 -61.41 -20.58 7.73
CA PHE A 130 -60.18 -21.37 7.83
C PHE A 130 -59.51 -21.61 6.47
N GLY A 131 -60.29 -21.99 5.45
CA GLY A 131 -59.76 -22.27 4.11
C GLY A 131 -59.14 -21.04 3.42
N HIS A 132 -59.74 -19.85 3.58
CA HIS A 132 -59.22 -18.62 2.99
C HIS A 132 -57.98 -18.11 3.75
N VAL A 133 -57.96 -18.20 5.09
CA VAL A 133 -56.80 -17.83 5.90
C VAL A 133 -55.62 -18.77 5.62
N ALA A 134 -55.86 -20.07 5.54
CA ALA A 134 -54.84 -21.05 5.18
C ALA A 134 -54.33 -20.82 3.75
N GLY A 135 -55.22 -20.63 2.78
CA GLY A 135 -54.85 -20.40 1.38
C GLY A 135 -54.06 -19.10 1.17
N THR A 136 -54.44 -18.02 1.84
CA THR A 136 -53.72 -16.74 1.79
C THR A 136 -52.36 -16.81 2.47
N ALA A 137 -52.25 -17.51 3.62
CA ALA A 137 -50.98 -17.75 4.28
C ALA A 137 -50.05 -18.64 3.43
N THR A 138 -50.55 -19.73 2.85
CA THR A 138 -49.78 -20.59 1.93
C THR A 138 -49.34 -19.82 0.69
N GLY A 139 -50.22 -19.01 0.09
CA GLY A 139 -49.89 -18.16 -1.04
C GLY A 139 -48.80 -17.13 -0.70
N ALA A 140 -48.89 -16.51 0.48
CA ALA A 140 -47.87 -15.59 0.96
C ALA A 140 -46.52 -16.29 1.17
N ILE A 141 -46.50 -17.48 1.76
CA ILE A 141 -45.27 -18.28 1.93
C ILE A 141 -44.67 -18.66 0.57
N LEU A 142 -45.48 -19.10 -0.39
CA LEU A 142 -45.02 -19.43 -1.74
C LEU A 142 -44.43 -18.20 -2.46
N LEU A 143 -45.10 -17.05 -2.34
CA LEU A 143 -44.61 -15.79 -2.90
C LEU A 143 -43.26 -15.38 -2.28
N LEU A 144 -43.13 -15.49 -0.96
CA LEU A 144 -41.88 -15.21 -0.24
C LEU A 144 -40.76 -16.14 -0.70
N PHE A 145 -41.06 -17.43 -0.85
CA PHE A 145 -40.09 -18.41 -1.34
C PHE A 145 -39.60 -18.06 -2.75
N LEU A 146 -40.51 -17.70 -3.66
CA LEU A 146 -40.16 -17.28 -5.02
C LEU A 146 -39.32 -16.00 -5.03
N LEU A 147 -39.68 -15.01 -4.22
CA LEU A 147 -38.91 -13.76 -4.05
C LEU A 147 -37.51 -14.04 -3.50
N ALA A 148 -37.39 -14.89 -2.49
CA ALA A 148 -36.11 -15.29 -1.91
C ALA A 148 -35.23 -16.04 -2.92
N ALA A 149 -35.82 -16.97 -3.68
CA ALA A 149 -35.12 -17.71 -4.74
C ALA A 149 -34.65 -16.78 -5.88
N ALA A 150 -35.51 -15.86 -6.34
CA ALA A 150 -35.16 -14.88 -7.37
C ALA A 150 -34.06 -13.92 -6.90
N HIS A 151 -34.11 -13.50 -5.64
CA HIS A 151 -33.07 -12.68 -5.01
C HIS A 151 -31.75 -13.44 -4.90
N GLY A 152 -31.78 -14.68 -4.39
CA GLY A 152 -30.62 -15.55 -4.28
C GLY A 152 -29.96 -15.84 -5.63
N ALA A 153 -30.76 -16.13 -6.67
CA ALA A 153 -30.26 -16.34 -8.02
C ALA A 153 -29.58 -15.09 -8.61
N ARG A 154 -30.15 -13.90 -8.38
CA ARG A 154 -29.53 -12.64 -8.82
C ARG A 154 -28.27 -12.29 -8.05
N ARG A 155 -28.25 -12.50 -6.73
CA ARG A 155 -27.06 -12.32 -5.91
C ARG A 155 -25.94 -13.25 -6.38
N ALA A 156 -26.26 -14.53 -6.58
CA ALA A 156 -25.30 -15.50 -7.12
C ALA A 156 -24.80 -15.12 -8.53
N GLN A 157 -25.64 -14.51 -9.37
CA GLN A 157 -25.19 -13.99 -10.66
C GLN A 157 -24.25 -12.78 -10.53
N ASN A 158 -24.53 -11.85 -9.62
CA ASN A 158 -23.67 -10.70 -9.35
C ASN A 158 -22.34 -11.16 -8.74
N ASP A 159 -22.38 -12.05 -7.76
CA ASP A 159 -21.18 -12.62 -7.14
C ASP A 159 -20.32 -13.34 -8.21
N ARG A 160 -20.93 -14.13 -9.09
CA ARG A 160 -20.20 -14.76 -10.22
C ARG A 160 -19.59 -13.74 -11.17
N ARG A 161 -20.26 -12.62 -11.45
CA ARG A 161 -19.72 -11.56 -12.30
C ARG A 161 -18.56 -10.84 -11.62
N GLU A 162 -18.68 -10.58 -10.32
CA GLU A 162 -17.63 -9.96 -9.51
C GLU A 162 -16.39 -10.88 -9.44
N THR A 163 -16.58 -12.17 -9.18
CA THR A 163 -15.50 -13.17 -9.21
C THR A 163 -14.86 -13.30 -10.60
N ALA A 164 -15.66 -13.33 -11.68
CA ALA A 164 -15.13 -13.36 -13.05
C ALA A 164 -14.34 -12.09 -13.40
N ALA A 165 -14.81 -10.93 -12.94
CA ALA A 165 -14.10 -9.65 -13.09
C ALA A 165 -12.77 -9.63 -12.31
N GLN A 166 -12.77 -10.14 -11.08
CA GLN A 166 -11.55 -10.29 -10.26
C GLN A 166 -10.54 -11.21 -10.94
N HIS A 167 -10.97 -12.40 -11.41
CA HIS A 167 -10.07 -13.30 -12.14
C HIS A 167 -9.53 -12.69 -13.44
N ALA A 168 -10.34 -11.91 -14.16
CA ALA A 168 -9.87 -11.19 -15.34
C ALA A 168 -8.81 -10.14 -14.98
N ALA A 169 -9.02 -9.41 -13.88
CA ALA A 169 -8.07 -8.43 -13.35
C ALA A 169 -6.75 -9.10 -12.89
N ASP A 170 -6.82 -10.21 -12.18
CA ASP A 170 -5.66 -10.97 -11.73
C ASP A 170 -4.85 -11.53 -12.91
N ASN A 171 -5.53 -12.07 -13.92
CA ASN A 171 -4.89 -12.55 -15.14
C ASN A 171 -4.21 -11.42 -15.93
N LEU A 172 -4.84 -10.24 -15.98
CA LEU A 172 -4.27 -9.05 -16.60
C LEU A 172 -3.04 -8.56 -15.85
N MET A 173 -3.08 -8.57 -14.51
CA MET A 173 -1.92 -8.26 -13.67
C MET A 173 -0.77 -9.24 -13.88
N ALA A 174 -1.07 -10.54 -13.93
CA ALA A 174 -0.08 -11.59 -14.18
C ALA A 174 0.59 -11.43 -15.56
N GLN A 175 -0.08 -10.83 -16.54
CA GLN A 175 0.49 -10.49 -17.85
C GLN A 175 1.27 -9.17 -17.82
N LEU A 176 0.73 -8.15 -17.14
CA LEU A 176 1.30 -6.80 -17.11
C LEU A 176 2.63 -6.75 -16.35
N VAL A 177 2.71 -7.39 -15.18
CA VAL A 177 3.90 -7.36 -14.31
C VAL A 177 5.17 -7.80 -15.04
N PRO A 178 5.22 -8.99 -15.70
CA PRO A 178 6.42 -9.40 -16.44
C PRO A 178 6.83 -8.44 -17.55
N ILE A 179 5.87 -7.80 -18.23
CA ILE A 179 6.13 -6.86 -19.31
C ILE A 179 6.74 -5.56 -18.75
N LEU A 180 6.17 -5.03 -17.67
CA LEU A 180 6.69 -3.84 -16.99
C LEU A 180 8.07 -4.10 -16.38
N THR A 181 8.31 -5.27 -15.80
CA THR A 181 9.65 -5.64 -15.29
C THR A 181 10.69 -5.62 -16.40
N ARG A 182 10.37 -6.19 -17.58
CA ARG A 182 11.27 -6.14 -18.74
C ARG A 182 11.50 -4.71 -19.24
N ALA A 183 10.47 -3.87 -19.22
CA ALA A 183 10.59 -2.46 -19.57
C ALA A 183 11.50 -1.71 -18.58
N GLN A 184 11.33 -1.94 -17.27
CA GLN A 184 12.16 -1.37 -16.23
C GLN A 184 13.63 -1.78 -16.38
N LEU A 185 13.91 -3.03 -16.77
CA LEU A 185 15.27 -3.49 -17.03
C LEU A 185 15.94 -2.72 -18.18
N VAL A 186 15.22 -2.49 -19.29
CA VAL A 186 15.72 -1.69 -20.42
C VAL A 186 15.95 -0.23 -19.99
N LEU A 187 15.02 0.34 -19.22
CA LEU A 187 15.17 1.70 -18.69
C LEU A 187 16.35 1.82 -17.72
N ASN A 188 16.58 0.80 -16.88
CA ASN A 188 17.70 0.77 -15.94
C ASN A 188 19.05 0.63 -16.65
N GLU A 189 19.14 -0.14 -17.73
CA GLU A 189 20.35 -0.20 -18.57
C GLU A 189 20.68 1.19 -19.13
N GLN A 190 19.67 1.92 -19.60
CA GLN A 190 19.82 3.29 -20.08
C GLN A 190 20.24 4.26 -18.95
N ARG A 191 19.69 4.10 -17.74
CA ARG A 191 20.06 4.87 -16.55
C ARG A 191 21.52 4.66 -16.15
N LEU A 192 22.01 3.42 -16.22
CA LEU A 192 23.41 3.07 -15.92
C LEU A 192 24.37 3.54 -17.03
N SER A 193 23.90 3.67 -18.26
CA SER A 193 24.66 4.22 -19.39
C SER A 193 24.81 5.76 -19.39
N SER A 194 24.39 6.43 -18.32
CA SER A 194 24.62 7.87 -18.09
C SER A 194 25.73 8.16 -17.05
N PRO A 195 27.02 7.85 -17.33
CA PRO A 195 28.16 8.28 -16.51
C PRO A 195 28.19 9.79 -16.24
N VAL A 196 27.64 10.57 -17.17
CA VAL A 196 27.60 12.03 -17.12
C VAL A 196 26.78 12.53 -15.93
N ARG A 197 25.67 11.87 -15.59
CA ARG A 197 24.80 12.28 -14.47
C ARG A 197 25.40 11.92 -13.11
N PHE A 198 26.00 10.74 -12.99
CA PHE A 198 26.76 10.36 -11.79
C PHE A 198 27.96 11.29 -11.55
N ALA A 199 28.69 11.66 -12.61
CA ALA A 199 29.80 12.62 -12.53
C ALA A 199 29.32 14.03 -12.14
N ALA A 200 28.15 14.46 -12.63
CA ALA A 200 27.54 15.74 -12.27
C ALA A 200 27.10 15.78 -10.79
N GLU A 201 26.47 14.71 -10.30
CA GLU A 201 26.07 14.53 -8.90
C GLU A 201 27.30 14.52 -7.96
N LEU A 202 28.35 13.77 -8.32
CA LEU A 202 29.58 13.68 -7.52
C LEU A 202 30.30 15.03 -7.45
N THR A 203 30.32 15.76 -8.56
CA THR A 203 30.90 17.12 -8.65
C THR A 203 30.10 18.12 -7.83
N GLY A 204 28.76 18.00 -7.83
CA GLY A 204 27.87 18.80 -6.97
C GLY A 204 28.08 18.53 -5.47
N ALA A 205 28.26 17.26 -5.10
CA ALA A 205 28.57 16.85 -3.73
C ALA A 205 29.96 17.38 -3.29
N ALA A 206 30.98 17.26 -4.15
CA ALA A 206 32.32 17.76 -3.88
C ALA A 206 32.35 19.30 -3.73
N ALA A 207 31.62 20.03 -4.57
CA ALA A 207 31.49 21.49 -4.45
C ALA A 207 30.81 21.91 -3.13
N THR A 208 29.88 21.11 -2.64
CA THR A 208 29.19 21.36 -1.36
C THR A 208 30.10 21.08 -0.17
N LEU A 209 30.88 20.00 -0.20
CA LEU A 209 31.93 19.72 0.78
C LEU A 209 32.99 20.82 0.81
N GLY A 210 33.41 21.34 -0.35
CA GLY A 210 34.34 22.47 -0.43
C GLY A 210 33.81 23.73 0.27
N ARG A 211 32.53 24.07 0.04
CA ARG A 211 31.88 25.21 0.72
C ARG A 211 31.78 25.03 2.24
N LEU A 212 31.53 23.82 2.69
CA LEU A 212 31.51 23.46 4.11
C LEU A 212 32.91 23.58 4.74
N GLY A 213 33.94 23.09 4.05
CA GLY A 213 35.35 23.25 4.44
C GLY A 213 35.76 24.71 4.57
N ASP A 214 35.45 25.54 3.58
CA ASP A 214 35.73 26.98 3.62
C ASP A 214 35.02 27.69 4.76
N LYS A 215 33.78 27.28 5.06
CA LYS A 215 33.01 27.85 6.17
C LYS A 215 33.62 27.44 7.52
N ALA A 216 34.03 26.18 7.69
CA ALA A 216 34.70 25.71 8.90
C ALA A 216 36.03 26.46 9.13
N ILE A 217 36.84 26.66 8.08
CA ILE A 217 38.10 27.41 8.15
C ILE A 217 37.84 28.88 8.56
N ARG A 218 36.82 29.52 8.00
CA ARG A 218 36.43 30.89 8.39
C ARG A 218 36.02 30.95 9.87
N THR A 219 35.17 30.03 10.33
CA THR A 219 34.76 29.97 11.72
C THR A 219 35.95 29.75 12.66
N GLN A 220 36.89 28.87 12.29
CA GLN A 220 38.11 28.65 13.08
C GLN A 220 38.98 29.92 13.16
N LYS A 221 39.10 30.69 12.06
CA LYS A 221 39.82 31.98 12.08
C LYS A 221 39.13 33.01 12.96
N HIS A 222 37.80 33.09 12.94
CA HIS A 222 37.06 34.00 13.81
C HIS A 222 37.18 33.61 15.28
N LEU A 223 37.13 32.32 15.62
CA LEU A 223 37.38 31.84 16.99
C LEU A 223 38.80 32.13 17.46
N ALA A 224 39.80 31.94 16.60
CA ALA A 224 41.18 32.30 16.91
C ALA A 224 41.33 33.81 17.17
N SER A 225 40.68 34.64 16.35
CA SER A 225 40.67 36.10 16.53
C SER A 225 39.97 36.52 17.84
N ALA A 226 38.85 35.89 18.18
CA ALA A 226 38.14 36.15 19.43
C ALA A 226 39.00 35.73 20.64
N ALA A 227 39.69 34.59 20.56
CA ALA A 227 40.61 34.14 21.60
C ALA A 227 41.78 35.11 21.80
N THR A 228 42.34 35.68 20.73
CA THR A 228 43.37 36.72 20.84
C THR A 228 42.83 37.99 21.49
N THR A 229 41.62 38.44 21.14
CA THR A 229 41.01 39.62 21.78
C THR A 229 40.73 39.41 23.27
N VAL A 230 40.32 38.20 23.67
CA VAL A 230 40.18 37.84 25.08
C VAL A 230 41.54 37.85 25.78
N SER A 231 42.59 37.31 25.14
CA SER A 231 43.95 37.35 25.69
C SER A 231 44.46 38.78 25.89
N ASP A 232 44.25 39.67 24.91
CA ASP A 232 44.64 41.09 25.01
C ASP A 232 43.87 41.82 26.12
N ALA A 233 42.59 41.48 26.32
CA ALA A 233 41.78 42.01 27.40
C ALA A 233 42.26 41.53 28.78
N VAL A 234 42.67 40.26 28.89
CA VAL A 234 43.26 39.69 30.12
C VAL A 234 44.61 40.34 30.42
N ASP A 235 45.49 40.46 29.44
CA ASP A 235 46.77 41.18 29.57
C ASP A 235 46.57 42.64 30.01
N SER A 236 45.57 43.32 29.45
CA SER A 236 45.24 44.68 29.86
C SER A 236 44.68 44.73 31.29
N ALA A 237 43.93 43.71 31.73
CA ALA A 237 43.43 43.63 33.09
C ALA A 237 44.57 43.38 34.09
N GLU A 238 45.52 42.50 33.74
CA GLU A 238 46.72 42.23 34.55
C GLU A 238 47.58 43.49 34.72
N ARG A 239 47.84 44.23 33.63
CA ARG A 239 48.59 45.50 33.70
C ARG A 239 47.87 46.53 34.58
N ARG A 240 46.55 46.63 34.49
CA ARG A 240 45.75 47.53 35.32
C ARG A 240 45.72 47.11 36.78
N LEU A 241 45.71 45.82 37.08
CA LEU A 241 45.82 45.31 38.45
C LEU A 241 47.21 45.60 39.05
N ALA A 242 48.27 45.49 38.25
CA ALA A 242 49.62 45.90 38.66
C ALA A 242 49.71 47.43 38.92
N ASP A 243 49.02 48.25 38.11
CA ASP A 243 48.92 49.70 38.36
C ASP A 243 48.14 50.03 39.65
N VAL A 244 47.11 49.25 39.98
CA VAL A 244 46.38 49.37 41.26
C VAL A 244 47.30 49.04 42.43
N ASP A 245 48.13 48.01 42.32
CA ASP A 245 49.13 47.65 43.33
C ASP A 245 50.15 48.80 43.55
N GLY A 246 50.54 49.47 42.45
CA GLY A 246 51.34 50.70 42.48
C GLY A 246 50.66 51.88 43.19
N ALA A 247 49.32 51.95 43.14
CA ALA A 247 48.52 52.97 43.83
C ALA A 247 48.29 52.67 45.32
N VAL A 248 48.45 51.42 45.75
CA VAL A 248 48.31 50.99 47.16
C VAL A 248 49.56 51.33 47.98
N ARG A 249 50.76 51.22 47.42
CA ARG A 249 52.02 51.55 48.12
C ARG A 249 52.05 52.94 48.78
N PRO A 250 51.63 54.04 48.12
CA PRO A 250 51.56 55.36 48.75
C PRO A 250 50.60 55.42 49.94
N LEU A 251 49.52 54.60 49.93
CA LEU A 251 48.57 54.49 51.05
C LEU A 251 49.20 53.75 52.22
N GLU A 252 49.98 52.70 51.97
CA GLU A 252 50.75 51.98 53.00
C GLU A 252 51.82 52.87 53.64
N GLU A 253 52.58 53.62 52.81
CA GLU A 253 53.58 54.59 53.29
C GLU A 253 52.91 55.69 54.11
N ALA A 254 51.73 56.16 53.69
CA ALA A 254 50.98 57.16 54.44
C ALA A 254 50.40 56.60 55.75
N ALA A 255 49.96 55.35 55.78
CA ALA A 255 49.54 54.67 57.01
C ALA A 255 50.70 54.52 58.00
N ALA A 256 51.89 54.13 57.53
CA ALA A 256 53.10 54.06 58.36
C ALA A 256 53.53 55.44 58.90
N ARG A 257 53.38 56.50 58.10
CA ARG A 257 53.61 57.89 58.54
C ARG A 257 52.61 58.32 59.62
N ILE A 258 51.33 57.95 59.48
CA ILE A 258 50.31 58.20 60.53
C ILE A 258 50.67 57.44 61.80
N GLU A 259 51.05 56.17 61.73
CA GLU A 259 51.44 55.38 62.91
C GLU A 259 52.62 56.05 63.65
N THR A 260 53.62 56.51 62.89
CA THR A 260 54.78 57.21 63.44
C THR A 260 54.39 58.55 64.08
N ALA A 261 53.54 59.34 63.43
CA ALA A 261 53.06 60.64 63.93
C ALA A 261 52.19 60.48 65.18
N VAL A 262 51.31 59.49 65.22
CA VAL A 262 50.50 59.13 66.41
C VAL A 262 51.40 58.74 67.58
N ARG A 263 52.54 58.08 67.31
CA ARG A 263 53.51 57.68 68.34
C ARG A 263 54.37 58.86 68.85
N THR A 264 54.51 59.96 68.09
CA THR A 264 55.43 61.08 68.44
C THR A 264 54.76 62.37 68.91
N ASN A 265 53.57 62.77 68.43
CA ASN A 265 52.69 63.79 69.04
C ASN A 265 51.42 64.04 68.20
N GLY A 266 50.26 64.17 68.85
CA GLY A 266 48.93 64.17 68.22
C GLY A 266 48.58 65.32 67.25
N THR A 267 49.38 66.39 67.19
CA THR A 267 49.13 67.54 66.28
C THR A 267 49.60 67.30 64.85
N GLU A 268 50.52 66.37 64.60
CA GLU A 268 50.99 66.02 63.24
C GLU A 268 50.04 65.07 62.50
N VAL A 269 49.14 64.39 63.23
CA VAL A 269 48.12 63.50 62.67
C VAL A 269 47.15 64.25 61.75
N GLY A 270 46.79 65.49 62.10
CA GLY A 270 45.86 66.31 61.30
C GLY A 270 46.45 66.73 59.94
N LYS A 271 47.75 67.00 59.87
CA LYS A 271 48.44 67.29 58.60
C LYS A 271 48.64 66.03 57.76
N ALA A 272 48.93 64.89 58.39
CA ALA A 272 49.01 63.62 57.69
C ALA A 272 47.65 63.22 57.06
N MET A 273 46.54 63.40 57.79
CA MET A 273 45.19 63.17 57.27
C MET A 273 44.83 64.07 56.07
N SER A 274 45.17 65.36 56.11
CA SER A 274 44.88 66.26 54.97
C SER A 274 45.72 65.91 53.74
N SER A 275 46.96 65.45 53.92
CA SER A 275 47.82 65.00 52.82
C SER A 275 47.35 63.70 52.15
N LEU A 276 46.47 62.94 52.81
CA LEU A 276 45.92 61.67 52.35
C LEU A 276 44.62 61.81 51.54
N ALA A 277 43.89 62.90 51.71
CA ALA A 277 42.60 63.11 51.06
C ALA A 277 42.71 63.09 49.52
N ALA A 278 43.65 63.86 48.96
CA ALA A 278 43.84 63.94 47.51
C ALA A 278 44.34 62.61 46.88
N PRO A 279 45.32 61.88 47.48
CA PRO A 279 45.69 60.54 47.01
C PRO A 279 44.55 59.51 47.05
N LEU A 280 43.73 59.51 48.11
CA LEU A 280 42.57 58.61 48.23
C LEU A 280 41.51 58.89 47.17
N GLU A 281 41.23 60.18 46.89
CA GLU A 281 40.29 60.58 45.84
C GLU A 281 40.81 60.20 44.45
N ALA A 282 42.10 60.42 44.17
CA ALA A 282 42.72 60.00 42.92
C ALA A 282 42.77 58.47 42.75
N ALA A 283 43.00 57.72 43.84
CA ALA A 283 42.93 56.26 43.81
C ALA A 283 41.50 55.77 43.56
N GLY A 284 40.49 56.38 44.21
CA GLY A 284 39.08 56.08 44.00
C GLY A 284 38.65 56.27 42.54
N GLN A 285 39.00 57.40 41.93
CA GLN A 285 38.67 57.69 40.53
C GLN A 285 39.35 56.71 39.55
N ARG A 286 40.60 56.28 39.82
CA ARG A 286 41.29 55.30 38.99
C ARG A 286 40.69 53.90 39.10
N VAL A 287 40.33 53.48 40.30
CA VAL A 287 39.64 52.20 40.53
C VAL A 287 38.27 52.20 39.85
N GLU A 288 37.51 53.29 39.96
CA GLU A 288 36.20 53.42 39.31
C GLU A 288 36.30 53.38 37.78
N ALA A 289 37.26 54.10 37.19
CA ALA A 289 37.51 54.07 35.75
C ALA A 289 37.98 52.68 35.26
N ALA A 290 38.80 51.98 36.05
CA ALA A 290 39.26 50.62 35.74
C ALA A 290 38.12 49.61 35.81
N VAL A 291 37.28 49.67 36.85
CA VAL A 291 36.13 48.76 37.05
C VAL A 291 35.06 48.98 35.98
N ASN A 292 34.75 50.24 35.64
CA ASN A 292 33.78 50.55 34.58
C ASN A 292 34.28 50.12 33.19
N GLY A 293 35.56 50.33 32.88
CA GLY A 293 36.17 49.90 31.61
C GLY A 293 36.20 48.38 31.45
N SER A 294 36.66 47.65 32.47
CA SER A 294 36.69 46.18 32.46
C SER A 294 35.28 45.58 32.43
N GLY A 295 34.32 46.19 33.11
CA GLY A 295 32.92 45.74 33.13
C GLY A 295 32.23 45.83 31.77
N VAL A 296 32.61 46.78 30.91
CA VAL A 296 32.07 46.92 29.54
C VAL A 296 32.71 45.89 28.60
N MET A 297 34.04 45.73 28.64
CA MET A 297 34.74 44.77 27.77
C MET A 297 34.35 43.31 28.05
N VAL A 298 34.21 42.92 29.32
CA VAL A 298 33.77 41.56 29.68
C VAL A 298 32.32 41.31 29.25
N ARG A 299 31.43 42.31 29.37
CA ARG A 299 30.05 42.19 28.89
C ARG A 299 29.99 42.00 27.38
N GLN A 300 30.78 42.76 26.63
CA GLN A 300 30.80 42.67 25.18
C GLN A 300 31.39 41.32 24.69
N ALA A 301 32.48 40.84 25.31
CA ALA A 301 33.02 39.53 25.01
C ALA A 301 32.04 38.38 25.35
N LEU A 302 31.28 38.50 26.44
CA LEU A 302 30.24 37.53 26.80
C LEU A 302 29.06 37.55 25.82
N GLU A 303 28.72 38.72 25.28
CA GLU A 303 27.67 38.89 24.27
C GLU A 303 28.09 38.27 22.92
N ASP A 304 29.34 38.50 22.49
CA ASP A 304 29.90 37.90 21.29
C ASP A 304 29.99 36.36 21.40
N VAL A 305 30.40 35.83 22.56
CA VAL A 305 30.42 34.38 22.82
C VAL A 305 29.01 33.79 22.84
N ARG A 306 28.01 34.51 23.39
CA ARG A 306 26.60 34.08 23.35
C ARG A 306 26.05 34.08 21.93
N GLY A 307 26.35 35.09 21.12
CA GLY A 307 25.98 35.16 19.71
C GLY A 307 26.56 33.99 18.91
N LEU A 308 27.86 33.73 19.06
CA LEU A 308 28.54 32.59 18.43
C LEU A 308 27.95 31.25 18.88
N ASN A 309 27.62 31.08 20.16
CA ASN A 309 27.01 29.86 20.66
C ASN A 309 25.59 29.65 20.09
N GLY A 310 24.84 30.73 19.84
CA GLY A 310 23.56 30.68 19.14
C GLY A 310 23.71 30.19 17.69
N GLU A 311 24.65 30.76 16.93
CA GLU A 311 24.89 30.35 15.54
C GLU A 311 25.37 28.89 15.43
N VAL A 312 26.21 28.43 16.35
CA VAL A 312 26.66 27.03 16.42
C VAL A 312 25.49 26.11 16.75
N ARG A 313 24.61 26.48 17.70
CA ARG A 313 23.42 25.68 18.05
C ARG A 313 22.45 25.56 16.88
N ASP A 314 22.23 26.63 16.12
CA ASP A 314 21.37 26.62 14.94
C ASP A 314 21.97 25.83 13.77
N ALA A 315 23.29 25.86 13.61
CA ALA A 315 23.99 25.03 12.63
C ALA A 315 23.93 23.54 13.01
N LEU A 316 24.12 23.22 14.30
CA LEU A 316 24.03 21.87 14.82
C LEU A 316 22.60 21.32 14.74
N GLY A 317 21.59 22.14 15.04
CA GLY A 317 20.17 21.77 14.88
C GLY A 317 19.83 21.37 13.46
N ARG A 318 20.22 22.19 12.47
CA ARG A 318 20.02 21.89 11.04
C ARG A 318 20.84 20.70 10.54
N ALA A 319 21.97 20.40 11.17
CA ALA A 319 22.75 19.21 10.86
C ALA A 319 22.09 17.95 11.44
N SER A 320 21.62 17.98 12.69
CA SER A 320 20.89 16.89 13.32
C SER A 320 19.61 16.55 12.57
N GLU A 321 18.81 17.56 12.18
CA GLU A 321 17.58 17.36 11.40
C GLU A 321 17.87 16.66 10.06
N ARG A 322 18.96 17.07 9.36
CA ARG A 322 19.36 16.44 8.10
C ARG A 322 19.92 15.02 8.29
N VAL A 323 20.59 14.75 9.41
CA VAL A 323 21.05 13.40 9.79
C VAL A 323 19.86 12.50 10.13
N GLU A 324 18.86 13.03 10.84
CA GLU A 324 17.62 12.32 11.17
C GLU A 324 16.84 11.94 9.90
N ASP A 325 16.66 12.88 8.97
CA ASP A 325 16.09 12.60 7.64
C ASP A 325 16.87 11.51 6.89
N SER A 326 18.20 11.58 6.91
CA SER A 326 19.06 10.60 6.24
C SER A 326 18.95 9.20 6.88
N VAL A 327 18.84 9.13 8.21
CA VAL A 327 18.62 7.88 8.96
C VAL A 327 17.22 7.32 8.69
N GLN A 328 16.21 8.17 8.57
CA GLN A 328 14.84 7.74 8.25
C GLN A 328 14.75 7.19 6.82
N VAL A 329 15.41 7.83 5.85
CA VAL A 329 15.53 7.33 4.47
C VAL A 329 16.33 6.03 4.41
N LEU A 330 17.42 5.91 5.18
CA LEU A 330 18.20 4.68 5.27
C LEU A 330 17.41 3.52 5.91
N ALA A 331 16.60 3.80 6.93
CA ALA A 331 15.72 2.80 7.53
C ALA A 331 14.61 2.37 6.58
N ALA A 332 14.08 3.29 5.77
CA ALA A 332 13.10 2.97 4.72
C ALA A 332 13.74 2.12 3.61
N SER A 333 14.97 2.42 3.20
CA SER A 333 15.69 1.64 2.18
C SER A 333 16.09 0.24 2.67
N GLN A 334 16.51 0.10 3.94
CA GLN A 334 16.78 -1.21 4.55
C GLN A 334 15.52 -2.08 4.61
N ARG A 335 14.36 -1.53 5.02
CA ARG A 335 13.09 -2.28 4.99
C ARG A 335 12.71 -2.71 3.58
N SER A 336 12.85 -1.81 2.60
CA SER A 336 12.60 -2.11 1.20
C SER A 336 13.51 -3.23 0.68
N PHE A 337 14.79 -3.23 1.07
CA PHE A 337 15.74 -4.28 0.71
C PHE A 337 15.38 -5.63 1.35
N THR A 338 14.98 -5.65 2.62
CA THR A 338 14.53 -6.89 3.30
C THR A 338 13.28 -7.45 2.61
N THR A 339 12.28 -6.61 2.35
CA THR A 339 11.06 -7.03 1.63
C THR A 339 11.37 -7.51 0.21
N ALA A 340 12.28 -6.85 -0.51
CA ALA A 340 12.70 -7.29 -1.83
C ALA A 340 13.42 -8.66 -1.78
N THR A 341 14.18 -8.94 -0.72
CA THR A 341 14.88 -10.21 -0.52
C THR A 341 13.90 -11.33 -0.15
N GLU A 342 12.92 -11.05 0.71
CA GLU A 342 11.81 -11.98 1.02
C GLU A 342 11.01 -12.32 -0.23
N VAL A 343 10.59 -11.31 -1.01
CA VAL A 343 9.87 -11.51 -2.27
C VAL A 343 10.71 -12.29 -3.29
N ALA A 344 12.01 -12.02 -3.40
CA ALA A 344 12.89 -12.78 -4.29
C ALA A 344 13.03 -14.26 -3.86
N THR A 345 13.00 -14.52 -2.55
CA THR A 345 13.06 -15.88 -2.00
C THR A 345 11.75 -16.64 -2.24
N ASP A 346 10.61 -15.99 -2.02
CA ASP A 346 9.28 -16.56 -2.29
C ASP A 346 9.07 -16.86 -3.78
N VAL A 347 9.48 -15.93 -4.66
CA VAL A 347 9.43 -16.13 -6.11
C VAL A 347 10.35 -17.28 -6.53
N SER A 348 11.55 -17.39 -5.95
CA SER A 348 12.47 -18.50 -6.23
C SER A 348 11.89 -19.84 -5.78
N ALA A 349 11.26 -19.91 -4.61
CA ALA A 349 10.57 -21.09 -4.12
C ALA A 349 9.39 -21.48 -5.04
N GLN A 350 8.59 -20.50 -5.47
CA GLN A 350 7.45 -20.74 -6.35
C GLN A 350 7.87 -21.17 -7.77
N VAL A 351 8.99 -20.67 -8.29
CA VAL A 351 9.56 -21.12 -9.57
C VAL A 351 10.06 -22.56 -9.45
N LEU A 352 10.71 -22.93 -8.35
CA LEU A 352 11.17 -24.29 -8.11
C LEU A 352 10.00 -25.28 -7.98
N ASP A 353 8.96 -24.90 -7.25
CA ASP A 353 7.73 -25.70 -7.11
C ASP A 353 7.05 -25.92 -8.47
N ARG A 354 6.96 -24.86 -9.29
CA ARG A 354 6.37 -24.96 -10.64
C ARG A 354 7.23 -25.80 -11.59
N LEU A 355 8.55 -25.73 -11.49
CA LEU A 355 9.46 -26.61 -12.25
C LEU A 355 9.30 -28.08 -11.83
N ALA A 356 9.13 -28.36 -10.53
CA ALA A 356 8.86 -29.70 -10.04
C ALA A 356 7.53 -30.23 -10.58
N GLN A 357 6.47 -29.41 -10.56
CA GLN A 357 5.16 -29.77 -11.10
C GLN A 357 5.21 -30.05 -12.62
N VAL A 358 5.88 -29.17 -13.40
CA VAL A 358 6.05 -29.37 -14.85
C VAL A 358 6.85 -30.63 -15.14
N THR A 359 7.87 -30.94 -14.33
CA THR A 359 8.65 -32.17 -14.45
C THR A 359 7.78 -33.40 -14.20
N GLU A 360 6.90 -33.34 -13.19
CA GLU A 360 5.97 -34.43 -12.88
C GLU A 360 4.91 -34.62 -13.97
N GLU A 361 4.32 -33.53 -14.48
CA GLU A 361 3.39 -33.56 -15.61
C GLU A 361 4.04 -34.12 -16.87
N THR A 362 5.29 -33.76 -17.14
CA THR A 362 6.07 -34.30 -18.25
C THR A 362 6.33 -35.80 -18.06
N ALA A 363 6.69 -36.24 -16.86
CA ALA A 363 6.88 -37.65 -16.56
C ALA A 363 5.58 -38.46 -16.75
N ARG A 364 4.43 -37.93 -16.29
CA ARG A 364 3.12 -38.55 -16.51
C ARG A 364 2.74 -38.60 -17.99
N ALA A 365 3.00 -37.52 -18.74
CA ALA A 365 2.73 -37.47 -20.17
C ALA A 365 3.59 -38.48 -20.96
N VAL A 366 4.87 -38.64 -20.58
CA VAL A 366 5.76 -39.65 -21.16
C VAL A 366 5.26 -41.06 -20.85
N ALA A 367 4.84 -41.34 -19.61
CA ALA A 367 4.27 -42.64 -19.25
C ALA A 367 2.98 -42.95 -20.02
N ALA A 368 2.10 -41.96 -20.19
CA ALA A 368 0.89 -42.10 -20.98
C ALA A 368 1.17 -42.35 -22.47
N SER A 369 2.19 -41.67 -23.03
CA SER A 369 2.66 -41.89 -24.40
C SER A 369 3.20 -43.30 -24.60
N GLN A 370 4.04 -43.79 -23.68
CA GLN A 370 4.54 -45.17 -23.72
C GLN A 370 3.40 -46.20 -23.66
N GLN A 371 2.39 -45.96 -22.82
CA GLN A 371 1.23 -46.85 -22.74
C GLN A 371 0.37 -46.83 -24.02
N ALA A 372 0.25 -45.67 -24.67
CA ALA A 372 -0.44 -45.56 -25.95
C ALA A 372 0.30 -46.33 -27.06
N VAL A 373 1.63 -46.27 -27.08
CA VAL A 373 2.47 -47.05 -28.01
C VAL A 373 2.27 -48.55 -27.81
N LEU A 374 2.24 -49.02 -26.55
CA LEU A 374 1.98 -50.44 -26.26
C LEU A 374 0.60 -50.89 -26.75
N ARG A 375 -0.44 -50.07 -26.55
CA ARG A 375 -1.79 -50.37 -27.08
C ARG A 375 -1.84 -50.42 -28.60
N LEU A 376 -1.11 -49.53 -29.28
CA LEU A 376 -1.01 -49.54 -30.73
C LEU A 376 -0.33 -50.82 -31.25
N ASP A 377 0.71 -51.28 -30.56
CA ASP A 377 1.38 -52.55 -30.91
C ASP A 377 0.44 -53.75 -30.74
N ASP A 378 -0.32 -53.82 -29.64
CA ASP A 378 -1.33 -54.87 -29.42
C ASP A 378 -2.46 -54.81 -30.47
N GLN A 379 -2.97 -53.62 -30.79
CA GLN A 379 -3.97 -53.44 -31.84
C GLN A 379 -3.45 -53.88 -33.22
N THR A 380 -2.18 -53.59 -33.52
CA THR A 380 -1.55 -53.97 -34.78
C THR A 380 -1.39 -55.49 -34.88
N ARG A 381 -1.03 -56.17 -33.77
CA ARG A 381 -1.00 -57.64 -33.72
C ARG A 381 -2.39 -58.25 -33.89
N ALA A 382 -3.41 -57.72 -33.20
CA ALA A 382 -4.78 -58.20 -33.31
C ALA A 382 -5.33 -58.04 -34.75
N LEU A 383 -5.02 -56.93 -35.42
CA LEU A 383 -5.34 -56.71 -36.83
C LEU A 383 -4.63 -57.72 -37.74
N ARG A 384 -3.37 -58.05 -37.46
CA ARG A 384 -2.60 -59.05 -38.22
C ARG A 384 -3.22 -60.44 -38.07
N GLU A 385 -3.54 -60.87 -36.85
CA GLU A 385 -4.21 -62.15 -36.59
C GLU A 385 -5.59 -62.22 -37.25
N ALA A 386 -6.36 -61.12 -37.22
CA ALA A 386 -7.66 -61.07 -37.89
C ALA A 386 -7.52 -61.18 -39.41
N ALA A 387 -6.50 -60.54 -40.00
CA ALA A 387 -6.21 -60.65 -41.43
C ALA A 387 -5.77 -62.07 -41.82
N GLU A 388 -4.96 -62.74 -40.99
CA GLU A 388 -4.56 -64.14 -41.20
C GLU A 388 -5.76 -65.09 -41.15
N ARG A 389 -6.63 -64.96 -40.13
CA ARG A 389 -7.87 -65.76 -40.05
C ARG A 389 -8.81 -65.50 -41.23
N PHE A 390 -8.90 -64.26 -41.70
CA PHE A 390 -9.69 -63.94 -42.87
C PHE A 390 -9.10 -64.59 -44.13
N ALA A 391 -7.77 -64.58 -44.28
CA ALA A 391 -7.10 -65.27 -45.38
C ALA A 391 -7.34 -66.78 -45.35
N GLU A 392 -7.30 -67.42 -44.17
CA GLU A 392 -7.65 -68.83 -44.00
C GLU A 392 -9.11 -69.12 -44.39
N LEU A 393 -10.06 -68.29 -43.92
CA LEU A 393 -11.49 -68.41 -44.28
C LEU A 393 -11.75 -68.27 -45.79
N VAL A 394 -10.98 -67.42 -46.46
CA VAL A 394 -11.07 -67.25 -47.92
C VAL A 394 -10.53 -68.48 -48.66
N VAL A 395 -9.53 -69.17 -48.11
CA VAL A 395 -9.00 -70.42 -48.67
C VAL A 395 -9.98 -71.59 -48.47
N ASP A 396 -10.70 -71.61 -47.34
CA ASP A 396 -11.69 -72.65 -47.01
C ASP A 396 -13.08 -72.45 -47.66
N LEU A 397 -13.30 -71.33 -48.35
CA LEU A 397 -14.55 -71.14 -49.10
C LEU A 397 -14.65 -72.18 -50.23
N PRO A 398 -15.72 -72.99 -50.29
CA PRO A 398 -15.89 -74.00 -51.32
C PRO A 398 -15.95 -73.32 -52.68
N LYS A 399 -15.07 -73.73 -53.61
CA LYS A 399 -15.10 -73.22 -54.97
C LYS A 399 -16.51 -73.40 -55.54
N PRO A 400 -17.14 -72.33 -56.08
CA PRO A 400 -18.47 -72.44 -56.64
C PRO A 400 -18.43 -73.42 -57.82
N ASN A 401 -19.25 -74.47 -57.73
CA ASN A 401 -19.51 -75.37 -58.85
C ASN A 401 -19.98 -74.53 -60.05
N GLU A 402 -19.26 -74.66 -61.16
CA GLU A 402 -19.60 -74.03 -62.44
C GLU A 402 -21.05 -74.38 -62.84
N PRO A 403 -21.88 -73.37 -63.15
CA PRO A 403 -23.01 -73.54 -64.04
C PRO A 403 -22.68 -72.95 -65.41
N GLY A 404 -23.12 -73.67 -66.43
CA GLY A 404 -22.85 -73.40 -67.83
C GLY A 404 -23.28 -72.01 -68.32
N ALA A 405 -22.64 -71.67 -69.44
CA ALA A 405 -23.00 -70.65 -70.41
C ALA A 405 -24.47 -70.24 -70.45
N SER A 406 -24.75 -68.94 -70.30
CA SER A 406 -25.77 -68.24 -71.09
C SER A 406 -25.65 -66.72 -71.00
N SER A 407 -25.33 -66.10 -72.14
CA SER A 407 -25.90 -64.87 -72.71
C SER A 407 -26.12 -63.59 -71.86
N ALA A 408 -25.38 -62.55 -72.27
CA ALA A 408 -25.87 -61.25 -72.78
C ALA A 408 -26.44 -60.16 -71.84
N ASP A 409 -25.89 -58.95 -72.07
CA ASP A 409 -26.46 -57.60 -71.94
C ASP A 409 -26.95 -57.07 -70.58
N SER A 410 -26.21 -56.09 -70.03
CA SER A 410 -26.62 -54.68 -70.13
C SER A 410 -25.63 -53.74 -69.44
N VAL A 411 -25.15 -52.77 -70.22
CA VAL A 411 -24.37 -51.60 -69.82
C VAL A 411 -25.31 -50.52 -69.29
N VAL A 412 -25.12 -50.01 -68.06
CA VAL A 412 -25.58 -48.66 -67.63
C VAL A 412 -24.59 -48.07 -66.61
N PRO A 413 -24.23 -46.77 -66.68
CA PRO A 413 -23.12 -46.19 -65.93
C PRO A 413 -23.52 -45.45 -64.63
N ILE A 414 -22.47 -45.22 -63.84
CA ILE A 414 -22.32 -44.51 -62.56
C ILE A 414 -22.95 -43.10 -62.55
N PRO A 415 -23.54 -42.64 -61.42
CA PRO A 415 -23.57 -41.23 -61.07
C PRO A 415 -22.54 -40.91 -59.97
N VAL A 416 -21.61 -40.03 -60.32
CA VAL A 416 -20.74 -39.31 -59.40
C VAL A 416 -21.59 -38.27 -58.68
N THR A 417 -21.61 -38.30 -57.34
CA THR A 417 -22.07 -37.16 -56.54
C THR A 417 -20.95 -36.70 -55.63
N SER A 418 -20.37 -35.58 -56.01
CA SER A 418 -19.52 -34.73 -55.19
C SER A 418 -20.32 -34.12 -54.04
N ARG A 419 -19.78 -34.15 -52.83
CA ARG A 419 -19.78 -33.01 -51.91
C ARG A 419 -18.64 -33.10 -50.93
#